data_AF-A0A962C311-F1
#
_entry.id   AF-A0A962C311-F1
#
_cell.length_a   1.000
_cell.length_b   1.000
_cell.length_c   1.000
_cell.angle_alpha   90.00
_cell.angle_beta   90.00
_cell.angle_gamma   90.00
#
_symmetry.space_group_name_H-M   'P 1'
#
loop_
_entity.id
_entity.type
_entity.pdbx_description
1 polymer ?
#
loop_
_entity_poly.entity_id
_entity_poly.type
_entity_poly.pdbx_seq_one_letter_code
_entity_poly.pdbx_strand_id
1 'polypeptide(L)' 'MATKKKEVQHDDARDASLRVSKRMRDSLKATAAVMGRPLYDVTNEAINSYLSNIKLGDPLQAIRRGARGRK' A
#
# COMPACT_ATOMS: atom_id res chain seq x y z
N MET A 1 4.82 3.72 39.36
CA MET A 1 5.09 4.27 38.01
C MET A 1 4.98 3.13 37.01
N ALA A 2 3.79 2.87 36.45
CA ALA A 2 3.60 1.82 35.45
C ALA A 2 3.53 2.48 34.06
N THR A 3 4.52 2.22 33.21
CA THR A 3 4.54 2.70 31.82
C THR A 3 3.57 1.89 30.99
N LYS A 4 2.35 2.41 30.82
CA LYS A 4 1.37 1.87 29.88
C LYS A 4 1.94 2.05 28.47
N LYS A 5 2.35 0.96 27.82
CA LYS A 5 2.68 0.96 26.38
C LYS A 5 1.47 1.53 25.65
N LYS A 6 1.67 2.66 24.98
CA LYS A 6 0.66 3.26 24.11
C LYS A 6 0.46 2.29 22.95
N GLU A 7 -0.63 1.53 22.99
CA GLU A 7 -1.10 0.81 21.81
C GLU A 7 -1.24 1.85 20.70
N VAL A 8 -0.53 1.62 19.60
CA VAL A 8 -0.69 2.42 18.39
C VAL A 8 -2.12 2.18 17.95
N GLN A 9 -3.00 3.13 18.26
CA GLN A 9 -4.34 3.22 17.70
C GLN A 9 -4.16 3.24 16.18
N HIS A 10 -4.40 2.08 15.58
CA HIS A 10 -4.19 1.82 14.17
C HIS A 10 -5.37 2.28 13.33
N ASP A 11 -6.40 2.87 13.93
CA ASP A 11 -7.68 3.16 13.27
C ASP A 11 -7.60 4.34 12.28
N ASP A 12 -6.93 5.44 12.65
CA ASP A 12 -6.89 6.64 11.79
C ASP A 12 -5.99 6.50 10.55
N ALA A 13 -5.08 5.52 10.54
CA ALA A 13 -4.21 5.24 9.39
C ALA A 13 -4.83 4.25 8.39
N ARG A 14 -6.06 3.77 8.62
CA ARG A 14 -6.68 2.68 7.85
C ARG A 14 -7.58 3.14 6.69
N ASP A 15 -8.12 4.37 6.73
CA ASP A 15 -9.03 4.87 5.70
C ASP A 15 -8.34 5.77 4.68
N ALA A 16 -7.33 5.24 3.98
CA ALA A 16 -6.84 5.88 2.78
C ALA A 16 -7.84 5.66 1.63
N SER A 17 -8.51 6.73 1.19
CA SER A 17 -9.38 6.64 0.01
C SER A 17 -8.55 6.55 -1.28
N LEU A 18 -8.63 5.42 -1.97
CA LEU A 18 -7.98 5.22 -3.26
C LEU A 18 -8.93 5.55 -4.41
N ARG A 19 -8.52 6.45 -5.30
CA ARG A 19 -9.28 6.76 -6.51
C ARG A 19 -8.84 5.86 -7.66
N VAL A 20 -9.74 4.99 -8.12
CA VAL A 20 -9.51 4.06 -9.24
C VAL A 20 -10.62 4.20 -10.30
N SER A 21 -10.39 3.63 -11.48
CA SER A 21 -11.41 3.55 -12.53
C SER A 21 -12.62 2.71 -12.07
N LYS A 22 -13.82 3.01 -12.59
CA LYS A 22 -15.06 2.28 -12.23
C LYS A 22 -14.91 0.78 -12.44
N ARG A 23 -14.40 0.38 -13.62
CA ARG A 23 -14.17 -1.02 -13.97
C ARG A 23 -13.24 -1.73 -12.96
N MET A 24 -12.18 -1.08 -12.52
CA MET A 24 -11.24 -1.67 -11.56
C MET A 24 -11.86 -1.78 -10.17
N ARG A 25 -12.63 -0.77 -9.74
CA ARG A 25 -13.39 -0.83 -8.48
C ARG A 25 -14.35 -2.02 -8.45
N ASP A 26 -15.11 -2.21 -9.52
CA ASP A 26 -16.10 -3.29 -9.62
C ASP A 26 -15.41 -4.66 -9.63
N SER A 27 -14.27 -4.77 -10.32
CA SER A 27 -13.43 -5.98 -10.29
C SER A 27 -12.93 -6.30 -8.88
N LEU A 28 -12.37 -5.31 -8.16
CA LEU A 28 -11.86 -5.52 -6.80
C LEU A 28 -12.98 -5.90 -5.82
N LYS A 29 -14.15 -5.29 -5.95
CA LYS A 29 -15.35 -5.65 -5.17
C LYS A 29 -15.81 -7.07 -5.46
N ALA A 30 -15.84 -7.49 -6.72
CA ALA A 30 -16.20 -8.85 -7.09
C ALA A 30 -15.21 -9.86 -6.52
N THR A 31 -13.90 -9.61 -6.63
CA THR A 31 -12.87 -10.46 -6.03
C THR A 31 -13.00 -10.55 -4.51
N ALA A 32 -13.26 -9.43 -3.83
CA ALA A 32 -13.49 -9.42 -2.38
C ALA A 32 -14.71 -10.27 -1.97
N ALA A 33 -15.81 -10.18 -2.73
CA ALA A 33 -16.99 -11.01 -2.50
C ALA A 33 -16.70 -12.51 -2.72
N VAL A 34 -15.95 -12.87 -3.77
CA VAL A 34 -15.56 -14.26 -4.06
C VAL A 34 -14.62 -14.82 -2.98
N MET A 35 -13.66 -14.02 -2.52
CA MET A 35 -12.69 -14.42 -1.50
C MET A 35 -13.25 -14.38 -0.08
N GLY A 36 -14.45 -13.80 0.12
CA GLY A 36 -15.06 -13.63 1.44
C GLY A 36 -14.25 -12.73 2.38
N ARG A 37 -13.50 -11.76 1.83
CA ARG A 37 -12.59 -10.89 2.59
C ARG A 37 -12.94 -9.41 2.39
N PRO A 38 -12.55 -8.54 3.33
CA PRO A 38 -12.70 -7.09 3.17
C PRO A 38 -12.02 -6.58 1.90
N LEU A 39 -12.63 -5.58 1.26
CA LEU A 39 -12.08 -4.93 0.06
C LEU A 39 -10.67 -4.38 0.31
N TYR A 40 -10.41 -3.87 1.53
CA TYR A 40 -9.11 -3.38 1.98
C TYR A 40 -7.99 -4.41 1.80
N ASP A 41 -8.20 -5.64 2.28
CA ASP A 41 -7.18 -6.69 2.22
C ASP A 41 -6.87 -7.07 0.77
N VAL A 42 -7.92 -7.22 -0.05
CA VAL A 42 -7.77 -7.51 -1.48
C VAL A 42 -7.04 -6.39 -2.21
N THR A 43 -7.35 -5.13 -1.88
CA THR A 43 -6.64 -3.99 -2.47
C THR A 43 -5.17 -3.94 -2.07
N ASN A 44 -4.85 -4.23 -0.82
CA ASN A 44 -3.47 -4.24 -0.34
C ASN A 44 -2.67 -5.38 -0.97
N GLU A 45 -3.26 -6.56 -1.10
CA GLU A 45 -2.62 -7.69 -1.75
C GLU A 45 -2.32 -7.38 -3.23
N ALA A 46 -3.27 -6.78 -3.93
CA ALA A 46 -3.07 -6.35 -5.32
C ALA A 46 -1.97 -5.29 -5.45
N ILE A 47 -1.93 -4.30 -4.55
CA ILE A 47 -0.88 -3.27 -4.51
C ILE A 47 0.49 -3.90 -4.25
N ASN A 48 0.60 -4.75 -3.24
CA ASN A 48 1.85 -5.42 -2.89
C ASN A 48 2.35 -6.31 -4.03
N SER A 49 1.46 -7.05 -4.68
CA SER A 49 1.78 -7.87 -5.85
C SER A 49 2.26 -7.02 -7.03
N TYR A 50 1.65 -5.86 -7.24
CA TYR A 50 2.09 -4.91 -8.27
C TYR A 50 3.48 -4.34 -7.94
N LEU A 51 3.72 -3.91 -6.70
CA LEU A 51 4.99 -3.36 -6.25
C LEU A 51 6.12 -4.40 -6.21
N SER A 52 5.83 -5.68 -5.96
CA SER A 52 6.82 -6.74 -6.03
C SER A 52 7.23 -7.06 -7.47
N ASN A 53 6.27 -6.97 -8.40
CA ASN A 53 6.49 -7.28 -9.82
C ASN A 53 7.12 -6.11 -10.56
N ILE A 54 6.86 -4.89 -10.11
CA ILE A 54 7.62 -3.74 -10.54
C ILE A 54 8.97 -3.81 -9.84
N LYS A 55 10.00 -4.21 -10.61
CA LYS A 55 11.38 -3.85 -10.32
C LYS A 55 11.50 -2.33 -10.42
N LEU A 56 10.95 -1.61 -9.46
CA LEU A 56 11.27 -0.21 -9.21
C LEU A 56 12.73 -0.28 -8.79
N GLY A 57 13.63 -0.19 -9.78
CA GLY A 57 15.03 0.09 -9.50
C GLY A 57 14.99 1.28 -8.57
N ASP A 58 15.41 1.05 -7.32
CA ASP A 58 15.03 1.87 -6.17
C ASP A 58 15.04 3.35 -6.57
N PRO A 59 13.87 4.02 -6.69
CA PRO A 59 13.84 5.41 -7.14
C PRO A 59 14.65 6.30 -6.21
N LEU A 60 14.81 5.90 -4.95
CA LEU A 60 15.72 6.53 -4.00
C LEU A 60 17.19 6.19 -4.29
N GLN A 61 17.51 5.04 -4.89
CA GLN A 61 18.86 4.82 -5.44
C GLN A 61 19.15 5.71 -6.65
N ALA A 62 18.20 5.94 -7.55
CA ALA A 62 18.40 6.87 -8.67
C ALA A 62 18.68 8.30 -8.15
N ILE A 63 17.90 8.75 -7.17
CA ILE A 63 18.12 10.04 -6.49
C ILE A 63 19.46 10.05 -5.72
N ARG A 64 19.80 8.99 -4.98
CA ARG A 64 21.08 8.88 -4.25
C ARG A 64 22.30 8.85 -5.16
N ARG A 65 22.20 8.21 -6.34
CA ARG A 65 23.25 8.24 -7.37
C ARG A 65 23.40 9.64 -7.98
N GLY A 66 22.29 10.31 -8.28
CA GLY A 66 22.30 11.69 -8.76
C GLY A 66 22.92 12.68 -7.76
N ALA A 67 22.73 12.47 -6.46
CA ALA A 67 23.31 13.30 -5.41
C ALA A 67 24.82 13.08 -5.21
N ARG A 68 25.35 11.89 -5.52
CA ARG A 68 26.78 11.56 -5.38
C ARG A 68 27.64 12.00 -6.58
N GLY A 69 27.02 12.28 -7.73
CA GLY A 69 27.72 12.75 -8.94
C GLY A 69 27.98 14.25 -9.00
N ARG A 70 27.43 15.04 -8.06
CA ARG A 70 27.82 16.46 -7.86
C ARG A 70 28.86 16.54 -6.75
N LYS A 71 30.10 16.24 -7.07
CA LYS A 71 31.27 16.72 -6.33
C LYS A 71 32.32 17.14 -7.33
#